data_AF-A0A1G1Y8X8-F1
#
_entry.id   AF-A0A1G1Y8X8-F1
#
_cell.length_a   1.000
_cell.length_b   1.000
_cell.length_c   1.000
_cell.angle_alpha   90.00
_cell.angle_beta   90.00
_cell.angle_gamma   90.00
#
_symmetry.space_group_name_H-M   'P 1'
#
loop_
_entity.id
_entity.type
_entity.pdbx_description
1 polymer ?
#
loop_
_entity_poly.entity_id
_entity_poly.type
_entity_poly.pdbx_seq_one_letter_code
_entity_poly.pdbx_strand_id
1 'polypeptide(L)'
;MRNYLSRIRKIKKQFAISEEEHFVAAPNGTHHRVFLSDSYVIRFRDDNPELLLREAQFLKQLDHPKIPEVLWSGKVNQIAAMVENRLPGKTMNVVWKTLPEIDQATIITQIVEFLQYQRTQTKEHVYSVSTGKKYKKFLDYLTDGMKQKIAGIKKLLVSKNSNKRME
;
A
#
# COMPACT_ATOMS: atom_id res chain seq x y z
N MET A 1 -13.31 16.36 -10.48
CA MET A 1 -13.01 17.05 -9.19
C MET A 1 -14.25 17.34 -8.33
N ARG A 2 -15.32 17.98 -8.84
CA ARG A 2 -16.52 18.35 -8.03
C ARG A 2 -17.13 17.19 -7.20
N ASN A 3 -17.06 15.95 -7.69
CA ASN A 3 -17.60 14.77 -6.99
C ASN A 3 -16.75 14.28 -5.78
N TYR A 4 -15.45 14.60 -5.70
CA TYR A 4 -14.65 14.20 -4.53
C TYR A 4 -14.78 15.18 -3.36
N LEU A 5 -14.93 16.48 -3.63
CA LEU A 5 -15.14 17.48 -2.57
C LEU A 5 -16.42 17.21 -1.78
N SER A 6 -17.50 16.83 -2.45
CA SER A 6 -18.74 16.44 -1.76
C SER A 6 -18.58 15.17 -0.92
N ARG A 7 -17.79 14.19 -1.39
CA ARG A 7 -17.44 12.98 -0.64
C ARG A 7 -16.57 13.30 0.58
N ILE A 8 -15.57 14.16 0.43
CA ILE A 8 -14.72 14.61 1.54
C ILE A 8 -15.58 15.30 2.60
N ARG A 9 -16.51 16.19 2.23
CA ARG A 9 -17.46 16.78 3.20
C ARG A 9 -18.29 15.73 3.95
N LYS A 10 -18.75 14.67 3.28
CA LYS A 10 -19.45 13.56 3.94
C LYS A 10 -18.55 12.83 4.94
N ILE A 11 -17.31 12.55 4.55
CA ILE A 11 -16.29 11.93 5.42
C ILE A 11 -16.01 12.82 6.63
N LYS A 12 -15.80 14.12 6.42
CA LYS A 12 -15.55 15.09 7.50
C LYS A 12 -16.67 15.08 8.54
N LYS A 13 -17.93 15.10 8.09
CA LYS A 13 -19.10 14.99 8.97
C LYS A 13 -19.16 13.64 9.71
N GLN A 14 -18.89 12.55 9.01
CA GLN A 14 -18.96 11.20 9.58
C GLN A 14 -17.89 10.94 10.63
N PHE A 15 -16.69 11.50 10.46
CA PHE A 15 -15.54 11.29 11.34
C PHE A 15 -15.25 12.52 12.25
N ALA A 16 -16.16 13.50 12.29
CA ALA A 16 -16.01 14.75 13.04
C ALA A 16 -14.66 15.47 12.78
N ILE A 17 -14.14 15.39 11.56
CA ILE A 17 -12.96 16.17 11.15
C ILE A 17 -13.38 17.63 11.09
N SER A 18 -12.60 18.51 11.73
CA SER A 18 -12.86 19.95 11.76
C SER A 18 -13.15 20.50 10.36
N GLU A 19 -14.16 21.38 10.24
CA GLU A 19 -14.47 22.04 8.97
C GLU A 19 -13.32 22.90 8.46
N GLU A 20 -12.42 23.34 9.34
CA GLU A 20 -11.20 24.08 9.03
C GLU A 20 -10.10 23.20 8.42
N GLU A 21 -10.18 21.88 8.56
CA GLU A 21 -9.21 20.97 7.95
C GLU A 21 -9.32 21.02 6.42
N HIS A 22 -8.28 21.55 5.77
CA HIS A 22 -8.26 21.75 4.33
C HIS A 22 -7.57 20.61 3.59
N PHE A 23 -8.32 19.94 2.71
CA PHE A 23 -7.81 18.85 1.89
C PHE A 23 -7.41 19.33 0.49
N VAL A 24 -6.19 19.01 0.09
CA VAL A 24 -5.64 19.29 -1.24
C VAL A 24 -5.36 17.96 -1.95
N ALA A 25 -5.63 17.89 -3.25
CA ALA A 25 -5.30 16.70 -4.02
C ALA A 25 -3.78 16.49 -4.05
N ALA A 26 -3.33 15.28 -3.74
CA ALA A 26 -1.92 14.92 -3.92
C ALA A 26 -1.59 14.93 -5.43
N PRO A 27 -0.37 15.33 -5.81
CA PRO A 27 0.01 15.44 -7.22
C PRO A 27 0.00 14.09 -7.94
N ASN A 28 0.23 12.99 -7.22
CA ASN A 28 0.43 11.67 -7.78
C ASN A 28 -0.33 10.59 -7.00
N GLY A 29 -0.80 9.57 -7.72
CA GLY A 29 -1.40 8.36 -7.16
C GLY A 29 -1.69 7.36 -8.27
N THR A 30 -0.98 6.23 -8.30
CA THR A 30 -1.04 5.27 -9.42
C THR A 30 -2.40 4.58 -9.53
N HIS A 31 -2.99 4.23 -8.39
CA HIS A 31 -4.25 3.48 -8.30
C HIS A 31 -5.28 4.14 -7.39
N HIS A 32 -4.97 5.35 -6.90
CA HIS A 32 -5.78 6.03 -5.90
C HIS A 32 -5.88 7.51 -6.23
N ARG A 33 -7.04 8.10 -5.92
CA ARG A 33 -7.17 9.55 -5.78
C ARG A 33 -6.88 9.88 -4.32
N VAL A 34 -5.77 10.58 -4.07
CA VAL A 34 -5.30 10.88 -2.73
C VAL A 34 -5.51 12.37 -2.43
N PHE A 35 -5.99 12.67 -1.23
CA PHE A 35 -6.17 14.02 -0.72
C PHE A 35 -5.45 14.13 0.63
N LEU A 36 -4.71 15.21 0.82
CA LEU A 36 -3.87 15.46 1.99
C LEU A 36 -4.38 16.71 2.70
N SER A 37 -4.45 16.65 4.02
CA SER A 37 -4.57 17.81 4.90
C SER A 37 -3.43 17.79 5.90
N ASP A 38 -3.35 18.72 6.85
CA ASP A 38 -2.23 18.74 7.80
C ASP A 38 -2.21 17.49 8.69
N SER A 39 -3.38 17.00 9.08
CA SER A 39 -3.52 15.89 10.02
C SER A 39 -3.90 14.56 9.36
N TYR A 40 -4.45 14.57 8.13
CA TYR A 40 -5.08 13.39 7.55
C TYR A 40 -4.70 13.14 6.09
N VAL A 41 -4.89 11.88 5.69
CA VAL A 41 -4.84 11.43 4.31
C VAL A 41 -6.15 10.73 3.98
N ILE A 42 -6.79 11.12 2.88
CA ILE A 42 -7.97 10.44 2.34
C ILE A 42 -7.59 9.79 1.01
N ARG A 43 -7.74 8.48 0.93
CA ARG A 43 -7.51 7.70 -0.30
C ARG A 43 -8.85 7.21 -0.82
N PHE A 44 -9.16 7.51 -2.07
CA PHE A 44 -10.27 6.92 -2.80
C PHE A 44 -9.75 5.95 -3.83
N ARG A 45 -10.50 4.86 -4.03
CA ARG A 45 -10.25 3.91 -5.09
C ARG A 45 -11.52 3.69 -5.90
N ASP A 46 -11.47 4.07 -7.17
CA ASP A 46 -12.61 3.99 -8.08
C ASP A 46 -12.73 2.56 -8.68
N ASP A 47 -11.59 1.90 -8.91
CA ASP A 47 -11.48 0.56 -9.48
C ASP A 47 -11.27 -0.50 -8.39
N ASN A 48 -12.01 -1.61 -8.43
CA ASN A 48 -11.84 -2.72 -7.49
C ASN A 48 -11.84 -2.26 -6.00
N PRO A 49 -12.98 -1.76 -5.50
CA PRO A 49 -13.10 -1.17 -4.16
C PRO A 49 -12.68 -2.13 -3.03
N GLU A 50 -12.82 -3.43 -3.24
CA GLU A 50 -12.44 -4.46 -2.28
C GLU A 50 -10.93 -4.44 -1.99
N LEU A 51 -10.07 -4.05 -2.94
CA LEU A 51 -8.63 -3.94 -2.68
C LEU A 51 -8.29 -2.91 -1.60
N LEU A 52 -8.95 -1.74 -1.64
CA LEU A 52 -8.71 -0.69 -0.64
C LEU A 52 -9.22 -1.12 0.73
N LEU A 53 -10.36 -1.81 0.80
CA LEU A 53 -10.90 -2.32 2.06
C LEU A 53 -10.00 -3.41 2.66
N ARG A 54 -9.44 -4.28 1.82
CA ARG A 54 -8.45 -5.29 2.23
C ARG A 54 -7.15 -4.66 2.70
N GLU A 55 -6.67 -3.63 2.02
CA GLU A 55 -5.51 -2.84 2.43
C GLU A 55 -5.75 -2.21 3.81
N ALA A 56 -6.90 -1.56 4.00
CA ALA A 56 -7.30 -0.98 5.27
C ALA A 56 -7.30 -2.01 6.41
N GLN A 57 -7.89 -3.19 6.17
CA GLN A 57 -7.91 -4.28 7.15
C GLN A 57 -6.52 -4.81 7.48
N PHE A 58 -5.62 -4.85 6.50
CA PHE A 58 -4.24 -5.26 6.72
C PHE A 58 -3.48 -4.21 7.55
N LEU A 59 -3.57 -2.93 7.19
CA LEU A 59 -2.90 -1.84 7.91
C LEU A 59 -3.35 -1.74 9.36
N LYS A 60 -4.65 -1.93 9.65
CA LYS A 60 -5.18 -1.97 11.04
C LYS A 60 -4.58 -3.07 11.93
N GLN A 61 -3.95 -4.08 11.33
CA GLN A 61 -3.30 -5.16 12.09
C GLN A 61 -1.85 -4.86 12.45
N LEU A 62 -1.28 -3.82 11.84
CA LEU A 62 0.10 -3.42 12.05
C LEU A 62 0.13 -2.36 13.15
N ASP A 63 0.85 -2.68 14.22
CA ASP A 63 1.07 -1.78 15.34
C ASP A 63 2.52 -1.27 15.27
N HIS A 64 2.72 -0.17 14.53
CA HIS A 64 4.04 0.42 14.38
C HIS A 64 3.95 1.94 14.11
N PRO A 65 4.71 2.79 14.83
CA PRO A 65 4.58 4.26 14.73
C PRO A 65 4.95 4.84 13.35
N LYS A 66 5.71 4.09 12.54
CA LYS A 66 6.07 4.47 11.16
C LYS A 66 5.06 4.02 10.09
N ILE A 67 3.96 3.40 10.51
CA ILE A 67 2.85 3.00 9.62
C ILE A 67 1.68 3.93 9.93
N PRO A 68 1.01 4.48 8.91
CA PRO A 68 -0.19 5.27 9.15
C PRO A 68 -1.29 4.40 9.79
N GLU A 69 -1.91 4.95 10.81
CA GLU A 69 -3.09 4.39 11.44
C GLU A 69 -4.31 4.64 10.56
N VAL A 70 -5.04 3.55 10.27
CA VAL A 70 -6.31 3.63 9.56
C VAL A 70 -7.43 4.01 10.52
N LEU A 71 -7.77 5.30 10.51
CA LEU A 71 -8.81 5.89 11.33
C LEU A 71 -10.21 5.46 10.86
N TRP A 72 -10.43 5.37 9.55
CA TRP A 72 -11.69 4.94 8.98
C TRP A 72 -11.52 4.31 7.59
N SER A 73 -12.40 3.38 7.25
CA SER A 73 -12.46 2.81 5.90
C SER A 73 -13.89 2.36 5.57
N GLY A 74 -14.38 2.65 4.37
CA GLY A 74 -15.74 2.30 3.98
C GLY A 74 -16.08 2.71 2.55
N LYS A 75 -17.37 2.78 2.23
CA LYS A 75 -17.86 3.23 0.92
C LYS A 75 -18.58 4.57 1.06
N VAL A 76 -18.26 5.54 0.19
CA VAL A 76 -18.97 6.82 0.08
C VAL A 76 -19.49 6.98 -1.34
N ASN A 77 -20.82 6.97 -1.49
CA ASN A 77 -21.49 6.95 -2.80
C ASN A 77 -20.92 5.82 -3.69
N GLN A 78 -20.89 4.59 -3.17
CA GLN A 78 -20.36 3.37 -3.83
C GLN A 78 -18.85 3.33 -4.12
N ILE A 79 -18.09 4.38 -3.78
CA ILE A 79 -16.62 4.40 -3.95
C ILE A 79 -15.95 4.04 -2.64
N ALA A 80 -14.98 3.13 -2.67
CA ALA A 80 -14.20 2.80 -1.50
C ALA A 80 -13.29 3.98 -1.12
N ALA A 81 -13.25 4.27 0.18
CA ALA A 81 -12.45 5.31 0.76
C ALA A 81 -11.80 4.84 2.07
N MET A 82 -10.62 5.37 2.34
CA MET A 82 -9.88 5.16 3.58
C MET A 82 -9.36 6.51 4.08
N VAL A 83 -9.46 6.73 5.38
CA VAL A 83 -8.93 7.88 6.10
C VAL A 83 -7.83 7.38 7.03
N GLU A 84 -6.68 8.00 6.94
CA GLU A 84 -5.48 7.69 7.71
C GLU A 84 -4.97 8.96 8.40
N ASN A 85 -4.23 8.80 9.50
CA ASN A 85 -3.44 9.91 10.01
C ASN A 85 -2.31 10.24 9.01
N ARG A 86 -1.96 11.51 8.90
CA ARG A 86 -0.83 11.93 8.07
C ARG A 86 0.47 11.75 8.83
N LEU A 87 1.38 10.98 8.26
CA LEU A 87 2.77 10.96 8.69
C LEU A 87 3.48 12.18 8.08
N PRO A 88 3.96 13.14 8.88
CA PRO A 88 4.71 14.27 8.35
C PRO A 88 6.06 13.79 7.83
N GLY A 89 6.49 14.35 6.69
CA GLY A 89 7.80 14.03 6.14
C GLY A 89 7.94 14.36 4.66
N LYS A 90 9.14 14.08 4.14
CA LYS A 90 9.47 14.16 2.72
C LYS A 90 9.83 12.76 2.23
N THR A 91 9.54 12.48 0.95
CA THR A 91 9.90 11.19 0.37
C THR A 91 11.42 11.07 0.25
N MET A 92 11.97 9.90 0.58
CA MET A 92 13.42 9.70 0.68
C MET A 92 14.15 9.97 -0.64
N ASN A 93 13.54 9.66 -1.79
CA ASN A 93 14.11 9.96 -3.10
C ASN A 93 14.39 11.45 -3.36
N VAL A 94 13.71 12.36 -2.64
CA VAL A 94 13.90 13.81 -2.76
C VAL A 94 15.10 14.28 -1.95
N VAL A 95 15.34 13.68 -0.78
CA VAL A 95 16.30 14.20 0.21
C VAL A 95 17.55 13.33 0.37
N TRP A 96 17.56 12.08 -0.11
CA TRP A 96 18.61 11.11 0.16
C TRP A 96 20.03 11.62 -0.10
N LYS A 97 20.26 12.19 -1.30
CA LYS A 97 21.58 12.67 -1.72
C LYS A 97 22.07 13.89 -0.92
N THR A 98 21.16 14.61 -0.27
CA THR A 98 21.49 15.81 0.51
C THR A 98 21.64 15.51 2.00
N LEU A 99 21.34 14.28 2.43
CA LEU A 99 21.48 13.90 3.83
C LEU A 99 22.95 13.62 4.18
N PRO A 100 23.43 14.07 5.35
CA PRO A 100 24.70 13.63 5.92
C PRO A 100 24.80 12.09 6.00
N GLU A 101 26.00 11.54 5.86
CA GLU A 101 26.24 10.10 5.90
C GLU A 101 25.73 9.46 7.21
N ILE A 102 25.84 10.17 8.34
CA ILE A 102 25.36 9.69 9.64
C ILE A 102 23.84 9.53 9.68
N ASP A 103 23.10 10.42 9.01
CA ASP A 103 21.64 10.34 8.90
C ASP A 103 21.24 9.22 7.95
N GLN A 104 21.98 9.04 6.84
CA GLN A 104 21.77 7.92 5.92
C GLN A 104 21.97 6.58 6.63
N ALA A 105 23.03 6.43 7.42
CA ALA A 105 23.29 5.23 8.21
C ALA A 105 22.16 4.97 9.23
N THR A 106 21.70 6.01 9.93
CA THR A 106 20.56 5.92 10.85
C THR A 106 19.29 5.45 10.15
N ILE A 107 18.99 5.99 8.96
CA ILE A 107 17.83 5.58 8.16
C ILE A 107 17.95 4.11 7.73
N ILE A 108 19.13 3.66 7.31
CA ILE A 108 19.36 2.25 6.93
C ILE A 108 19.05 1.33 8.11
N THR A 109 19.57 1.63 9.30
CA THR A 109 19.28 0.87 10.52
C THR A 109 17.78 0.81 10.80
N GLN A 110 17.10 1.96 10.72
CA GLN A 110 15.66 2.06 10.91
C GLN A 110 14.84 1.25 9.89
N ILE A 111 15.32 1.13 8.65
CA ILE A 111 14.71 0.28 7.61
C ILE A 111 14.89 -1.20 7.98
N VAL A 112 16.09 -1.59 8.42
CA VAL A 112 16.37 -2.98 8.84
C VAL A 112 15.48 -3.38 10.01
N GLU A 113 15.38 -2.53 11.03
CA GLU A 113 14.48 -2.75 12.19
C GLU A 113 13.02 -2.89 11.75
N PHE A 114 12.57 -2.04 10.83
CA PHE A 114 11.20 -2.11 10.30
C PHE A 114 10.95 -3.42 9.53
N LEU A 115 11.92 -3.88 8.73
CA LEU A 115 11.84 -5.16 8.03
C LEU A 115 11.85 -6.34 9.01
N GLN A 116 12.59 -6.25 10.10
CA GLN A 116 12.56 -7.25 11.18
C GLN A 116 11.19 -7.29 11.83
N TYR A 117 10.62 -6.14 12.21
CA TYR A 117 9.26 -6.03 12.73
C TYR A 117 8.23 -6.71 11.82
N GLN A 118 8.29 -6.47 10.50
CA GLN A 118 7.40 -7.11 9.54
C GLN A 118 7.55 -8.64 9.52
N ARG A 119 8.76 -9.16 9.71
CA ARG A 119 9.03 -10.60 9.75
C ARG A 119 8.59 -11.27 11.06
N THR A 120 8.66 -10.54 12.18
CA THR A 120 8.34 -11.06 13.51
C THR A 120 6.89 -10.85 13.92
N GLN A 121 6.07 -10.22 13.07
CA GLN A 121 4.62 -10.18 13.21
C GLN A 121 4.06 -11.59 13.43
N THR A 122 3.51 -11.85 14.63
CA THR A 122 3.07 -13.17 15.10
C THR A 122 1.69 -13.58 14.58
N LYS A 123 1.20 -12.93 13.52
CA LYS A 123 -0.09 -13.27 12.92
C LYS A 123 -0.04 -14.69 12.36
N GLU A 124 -1.15 -15.42 12.49
CA GLU A 124 -1.26 -16.81 12.00
C GLU A 124 -1.01 -16.95 10.48
N HIS A 125 -1.10 -15.85 9.73
CA HIS A 125 -0.92 -15.83 8.29
C HIS A 125 -0.43 -14.48 7.76
N VAL A 126 0.33 -14.52 6.66
CA VAL A 126 0.64 -13.39 5.79
C VAL A 126 -0.52 -13.20 4.82
N TYR A 127 -1.03 -11.98 4.70
CA TYR A 127 -2.18 -11.65 3.86
C TYR A 127 -1.75 -10.91 2.59
N SER A 128 -2.16 -11.40 1.41
CA SER A 128 -1.96 -10.69 0.16
C SER A 128 -3.14 -9.77 -0.14
N VAL A 129 -2.92 -8.46 -0.10
CA VAL A 129 -3.94 -7.46 -0.45
C VAL A 129 -4.42 -7.65 -1.89
N SER A 130 -3.51 -7.92 -2.83
CA SER A 130 -3.82 -8.00 -4.27
C SER A 130 -4.70 -9.20 -4.62
N THR A 131 -4.47 -10.35 -3.99
CA THR A 131 -5.20 -11.59 -4.30
C THR A 131 -6.24 -11.96 -3.26
N GLY A 132 -6.18 -11.38 -2.06
CA GLY A 132 -6.98 -11.77 -0.90
C GLY A 132 -6.56 -13.10 -0.27
N LYS A 133 -5.49 -13.74 -0.75
CA LYS A 133 -5.01 -15.03 -0.23
C LYS A 133 -4.33 -14.85 1.13
N LYS A 134 -4.45 -15.87 1.97
CA LYS A 134 -3.74 -16.01 3.25
C LYS A 134 -2.66 -17.09 3.10
N TYR A 135 -1.47 -16.82 3.59
CA TYR A 135 -0.31 -17.69 3.53
C TYR A 135 0.18 -17.99 4.94
N LYS A 136 0.54 -19.24 5.25
CA LYS A 136 1.02 -19.56 6.60
C LYS A 136 2.38 -18.93 6.91
N LYS A 137 3.23 -18.74 5.90
CA LYS A 137 4.57 -18.17 6.06
C LYS A 137 4.83 -17.07 5.03
N PHE A 138 5.69 -16.11 5.39
CA PHE A 138 6.11 -15.04 4.49
C PHE A 138 6.78 -15.56 3.20
N LEU A 139 7.57 -16.65 3.31
CA LEU A 139 8.19 -17.27 2.14
C LEU A 139 7.16 -17.84 1.16
N ASP A 140 6.04 -18.39 1.65
CA ASP A 140 4.97 -18.91 0.80
C ASP A 140 4.31 -17.79 -0.01
N TYR A 141 4.18 -16.60 0.58
CA TYR A 141 3.73 -15.40 -0.11
C TYR A 141 4.73 -14.96 -1.18
N LEU A 142 6.03 -14.84 -0.84
CA LEU A 142 7.07 -14.42 -1.79
C LEU A 142 7.24 -15.38 -2.97
N THR A 143 6.95 -16.67 -2.74
CA THR A 143 7.11 -17.72 -3.75
C THR A 143 5.81 -18.05 -4.48
N ASP A 144 4.70 -17.34 -4.21
CA ASP A 144 3.43 -17.60 -4.90
C ASP A 144 3.57 -17.38 -6.41
N GLY A 145 3.08 -18.35 -7.17
CA GLY A 145 3.17 -18.36 -8.63
C GLY A 145 4.57 -18.59 -9.21
N MET A 146 5.64 -18.71 -8.42
CA MET A 146 6.97 -19.03 -8.96
C MET A 146 6.99 -20.37 -9.70
N LYS A 147 6.33 -21.41 -9.16
CA LYS A 147 6.26 -22.72 -9.83
C LYS A 147 5.61 -22.63 -11.22
N GLN A 148 4.55 -21.82 -11.35
CA GLN A 148 3.86 -21.60 -12.63
C GLN A 148 4.71 -20.80 -13.61
N LYS A 149 5.41 -19.76 -13.13
CA LYS A 149 6.37 -18.99 -13.95
C LYS A 149 7.53 -19.87 -14.43
N ILE A 150 8.11 -20.69 -13.55
CA ILE A 150 9.18 -21.65 -13.88
C ILE A 150 8.67 -22.67 -14.91
N ALA A 151 7.47 -23.21 -14.73
CA ALA A 151 6.86 -24.14 -15.70
C ALA A 151 6.62 -23.49 -17.07
N GLY A 152 6.16 -22.24 -17.09
CA GLY A 152 5.99 -21.45 -18.32
C GLY A 152 7.32 -21.23 -19.06
N ILE A 153 8.39 -20.87 -18.34
CA ILE A 153 9.73 -20.72 -18.90
C ILE A 153 10.23 -22.04 -19.51
N LYS A 154 10.07 -23.16 -18.78
CA LYS A 154 10.45 -24.49 -19.28
C LYS A 154 9.70 -24.85 -20.56
N LYS A 155 8.40 -24.60 -20.63
CA LYS A 155 7.56 -24.87 -21.82
C LYS A 155 8.02 -24.06 -23.04
N LEU A 156 8.36 -22.79 -22.84
CA LEU A 156 8.90 -21.93 -23.91
C LEU A 156 10.26 -22.42 -24.42
N LEU A 157 11.16 -22.84 -23.53
CA LEU A 157 12.47 -23.38 -23.91
C LEU A 157 12.35 -24.68 -24.73
N VAL A 158 11.44 -25.58 -24.36
CA VAL A 158 11.16 -26.81 -25.13
C VAL A 158 10.61 -26.48 -26.52
N SER A 159 9.66 -25.54 -26.63
CA SER A 159 9.09 -25.16 -27.92
C SER A 159 10.11 -24.54 -28.89
N LYS A 160 11.05 -23.71 -28.39
CA LYS A 160 12.13 -23.13 -29.19
C LYS A 160 13.10 -24.18 -29.73
N ASN A 161 13.42 -25.19 -28.92
CA ASN A 161 14.31 -26.28 -29.34
C ASN A 161 13.64 -27.27 -30.32
N SER A 162 12.30 -27.31 -30.33
CA SER A 162 11.51 -28.14 -31.25
C SER A 162 11.48 -27.53 -32.65
N ASN A 163 11.29 -26.21 -32.75
CA ASN A 163 11.30 -25.49 -34.04
C ASN A 163 12.70 -25.45 -34.66
N LYS A 164 13.77 -25.38 -33.86
CA LYS A 164 15.16 -25.37 -34.34
C LYS A 164 15.66 -26.73 -34.87
N ARG A 165 14.88 -27.81 -34.72
CA ARG A 165 15.19 -29.15 -35.26
C ARG A 165 14.40 -29.46 -36.54
N MET A 166 13.54 -28.54 -36.98
CA MET A 166 12.77 -28.64 -38.23
C MET A 166 13.30 -27.69 -39.33
N GLU A 167 14.38 -26.96 -39.04
CA GLU A 167 15.21 -26.22 -40.01
C GLU A 167 16.50 -27.01 -40.24
#